data_AF-A0A9N8Q8R0-F1
#
_entry.id   AF-A0A9N8Q8R0-F1
#
_cell.length_a   1.000
_cell.length_b   1.000
_cell.length_c   1.000
_cell.angle_alpha   90.00
_cell.angle_beta   90.00
_cell.angle_gamma   90.00
#
_symmetry.space_group_name_H-M   'P 1'
#
loop_
_entity.id
_entity.type
_entity.pdbx_description
1 polymer ?
#
loop_
_entity_poly.entity_id
_entity_poly.type
_entity_poly.pdbx_seq_one_letter_code
_entity_poly.pdbx_strand_id
1 'polypeptide(L)'
;MEHFDPLGIHTGVSIVAAPSQNLSDDNYHMLRTAALKVIRHFGIVGECNIQYALSPDSREYRVIEVNPRLRRSRQIAHLVGANEVDVRRARKAFGITPWVKPHDVEFDDQGTMVLGSGVYRIRSSVEFPWCAVTCARWIRGMGHKTIMINYNPETVSTDFDEADRLYFEELGFERVMDIYELERATGVVVSVGGQLPQNIALRLKDVGVKVLGTDPLMIDSAEDRHNYVLSGAAMNVVWDESTLEHHLTAAAQVNTDYPVVITKFIDGAQEIDVDAVAHKGKLIVHAVSEHVENAGEHSGDATLVLPPSSLNQNDLARLRVIAQKEGCESLQD
;
A
#
# COMPACT_ATOMS: atom_id res chain seq x y z
N MET A 1 -12.88 18.57 -11.39
CA MET A 1 -11.62 18.60 -10.63
C MET A 1 -11.01 19.97 -10.79
N GLU A 2 -10.34 20.46 -9.74
CA GLU A 2 -9.61 21.72 -9.72
C GLU A 2 -8.22 21.43 -9.16
N HIS A 3 -7.18 21.95 -9.80
CA HIS A 3 -5.80 21.75 -9.37
C HIS A 3 -5.45 22.82 -8.34
N PHE A 4 -4.88 22.41 -7.21
CA PHE A 4 -4.34 23.33 -6.22
C PHE A 4 -3.03 23.95 -6.72
N ASP A 5 -2.20 23.12 -7.36
CA ASP A 5 -0.97 23.55 -8.02
C ASP A 5 -1.27 24.29 -9.34
N PRO A 6 -0.57 25.41 -9.62
CA PRO A 6 -0.82 26.23 -10.80
C PRO A 6 -0.35 25.57 -12.11
N LEU A 7 -0.86 26.11 -13.23
CA LEU A 7 -0.50 25.69 -14.58
C LEU A 7 1.03 25.73 -14.79
N GLY A 8 1.60 24.59 -15.16
CA GLY A 8 3.05 24.37 -15.29
C GLY A 8 3.50 23.12 -14.55
N ILE A 9 2.80 22.74 -13.48
CA ILE A 9 2.94 21.46 -12.80
C ILE A 9 2.05 20.42 -13.52
N HIS A 10 2.60 19.22 -13.78
CA HIS A 10 1.89 18.18 -14.52
C HIS A 10 0.75 17.56 -13.67
N THR A 11 -0.40 17.31 -14.30
CA THR A 11 -1.65 16.93 -13.60
C THR A 11 -1.55 15.67 -12.75
N GLY A 12 -0.68 14.73 -13.12
CA GLY A 12 -0.41 13.51 -12.36
C GLY A 12 0.50 13.68 -11.13
N VAL A 13 1.02 14.88 -10.85
CA VAL A 13 1.79 15.22 -9.65
C VAL A 13 1.22 16.46 -8.90
N SER A 14 0.07 16.98 -9.34
CA SER A 14 -0.65 18.03 -8.60
C SER A 14 -1.48 17.47 -7.45
N ILE A 15 -1.68 18.28 -6.41
CA ILE A 15 -2.80 18.14 -5.47
C ILE A 15 -4.09 18.59 -6.18
N VAL A 16 -5.17 17.82 -6.03
CA VAL A 16 -6.43 18.00 -6.79
C VAL A 16 -7.66 17.91 -5.88
N ALA A 17 -8.59 18.85 -6.07
CA ALA A 17 -9.91 18.88 -5.44
C ALA A 17 -11.01 18.41 -6.40
N ALA A 18 -12.04 17.74 -5.86
CA ALA A 18 -13.32 17.47 -6.52
C ALA A 18 -14.47 17.66 -5.51
N PRO A 19 -15.58 18.34 -5.87
CA PRO A 19 -15.76 19.16 -7.09
C PRO A 19 -14.78 20.34 -7.14
N SER A 20 -14.87 21.17 -8.19
CA SER A 20 -14.20 22.49 -8.17
C SER A 20 -14.74 23.34 -7.02
N GLN A 21 -13.85 24.13 -6.41
CA GLN A 21 -14.10 24.90 -5.18
C GLN A 21 -14.23 26.41 -5.47
N ASN A 22 -13.35 26.96 -6.30
CA ASN A 22 -13.28 28.42 -6.55
C ASN A 22 -13.96 28.84 -7.87
N LEU A 23 -14.59 27.89 -8.57
CA LEU A 23 -15.07 28.06 -9.94
C LEU A 23 -16.55 28.43 -9.95
N SER A 24 -16.88 29.66 -10.36
CA SER A 24 -18.26 30.17 -10.42
C SER A 24 -19.15 29.36 -11.36
N ASP A 25 -20.45 29.31 -11.08
CA ASP A 25 -21.44 28.57 -11.88
C ASP A 25 -21.40 28.94 -13.38
N ASP A 26 -21.29 30.24 -13.65
CA ASP A 26 -21.11 30.84 -14.98
C ASP A 26 -19.88 30.29 -15.74
N ASN A 27 -18.75 30.12 -15.03
CA ASN A 27 -17.52 29.55 -15.57
C ASN A 27 -17.61 28.01 -15.67
N TYR A 28 -18.30 27.36 -14.74
CA TYR A 28 -18.51 25.91 -14.74
C TYR A 28 -19.37 25.50 -15.94
N HIS A 29 -20.50 26.18 -16.17
CA HIS A 29 -21.36 25.96 -17.32
C HIS A 29 -20.70 26.34 -18.65
N MET A 30 -19.81 27.35 -18.66
CA MET A 30 -18.97 27.68 -19.82
C MET A 30 -18.02 26.54 -20.18
N LEU A 31 -17.20 26.05 -19.24
CA LEU A 31 -16.25 24.97 -19.47
C LEU A 31 -16.96 23.64 -19.80
N ARG A 32 -18.05 23.31 -19.09
CA ARG A 32 -18.90 22.14 -19.40
C ARG A 32 -19.48 22.20 -20.81
N THR A 33 -19.86 23.39 -21.28
CA THR A 33 -20.35 23.58 -22.66
C THR A 33 -19.22 23.46 -23.68
N ALA A 34 -18.01 23.91 -23.35
CA ALA A 34 -16.82 23.69 -24.17
C ALA A 34 -16.49 22.20 -24.29
N ALA A 35 -16.52 21.44 -23.19
CA ALA A 35 -16.31 19.99 -23.17
C ALA A 35 -17.24 19.28 -24.16
N LEU A 36 -18.56 19.48 -24.00
CA LEU A 36 -19.57 18.84 -24.84
C LEU A 36 -19.45 19.19 -26.32
N LYS A 37 -18.98 20.40 -26.67
CA LYS A 37 -18.70 20.78 -28.06
C LYS A 37 -17.47 20.06 -28.62
N VAL A 38 -16.37 20.04 -27.88
CA VAL A 38 -15.09 19.42 -28.28
C VAL A 38 -15.24 17.90 -28.43
N ILE A 39 -15.86 17.23 -27.47
CA ILE A 39 -16.10 15.79 -27.46
C ILE A 39 -16.95 15.36 -28.67
N ARG A 40 -18.02 16.11 -28.98
CA ARG A 40 -18.86 15.88 -30.16
C ARG A 40 -18.13 16.15 -31.48
N HIS A 41 -17.28 17.18 -31.53
CA HIS A 41 -16.51 17.51 -32.73
C HIS A 41 -15.48 16.43 -33.09
N PHE A 42 -14.81 15.85 -32.09
CA PHE A 42 -13.90 14.73 -32.29
C PHE A 42 -14.61 13.36 -32.45
N GLY A 43 -15.95 13.32 -32.39
CA GLY A 43 -16.72 12.08 -32.57
C GLY A 43 -16.44 11.01 -31.51
N ILE A 44 -16.05 11.41 -30.30
CA ILE A 44 -15.64 10.48 -29.23
C ILE A 44 -16.84 9.64 -28.78
N VAL A 45 -16.70 8.31 -28.84
CA VAL A 45 -17.68 7.33 -28.34
C VAL A 45 -17.02 6.53 -27.23
N GLY A 46 -17.35 6.86 -25.98
CA GLY A 46 -16.74 6.29 -24.78
C GLY A 46 -16.58 7.33 -23.66
N GLU A 47 -15.67 7.06 -22.72
CA GLU A 47 -15.22 8.03 -21.73
C GLU A 47 -14.08 8.90 -22.30
N CYS A 48 -13.96 10.15 -21.83
CA CYS A 48 -12.80 10.97 -22.10
C CYS A 48 -12.56 12.07 -21.05
N ASN A 49 -11.28 12.26 -20.70
CA ASN A 49 -10.82 13.39 -19.90
C ASN A 49 -10.48 14.60 -20.80
N ILE A 50 -10.83 15.81 -20.36
CA ILE A 50 -10.45 17.08 -21.01
C ILE A 50 -9.93 18.06 -19.97
N GLN A 51 -8.83 18.76 -20.29
CA GLN A 51 -8.13 19.67 -19.39
C GLN A 51 -8.18 21.11 -19.88
N TYR A 52 -8.20 22.05 -18.94
CA TYR A 52 -8.33 23.49 -19.20
C TYR A 52 -7.31 24.29 -18.40
N ALA A 53 -6.80 25.36 -19.02
CA ALA A 53 -6.29 26.52 -18.29
C ALA A 53 -7.40 27.58 -18.26
N LEU A 54 -7.73 28.09 -17.07
CA LEU A 54 -8.68 29.19 -16.87
C LEU A 54 -7.93 30.36 -16.24
N SER A 55 -8.16 31.57 -16.75
CA SER A 55 -7.66 32.81 -16.14
C SER A 55 -8.34 33.06 -14.79
N PRO A 56 -7.62 33.38 -13.71
CA PRO A 56 -8.24 33.66 -12.41
C PRO A 56 -9.05 34.97 -12.44
N ASP A 57 -8.60 35.96 -13.22
CA ASP A 57 -9.16 37.32 -13.25
C ASP A 57 -10.20 37.54 -14.37
N SER A 58 -10.49 36.53 -15.21
CA SER A 58 -11.33 36.70 -16.39
C SER A 58 -12.04 35.42 -16.86
N ARG A 59 -12.89 35.52 -17.89
CA ARG A 59 -13.51 34.36 -18.56
C ARG A 59 -12.61 33.72 -19.63
N GLU A 60 -11.36 34.18 -19.78
CA GLU A 60 -10.44 33.59 -20.76
C GLU A 60 -9.99 32.18 -20.34
N TYR A 61 -10.12 31.23 -21.26
CA TYR A 61 -9.63 29.86 -21.06
C TYR A 61 -8.91 29.33 -22.30
N ARG A 62 -8.20 28.21 -22.13
CA ARG A 62 -7.64 27.36 -23.20
C ARG A 62 -7.95 25.90 -22.90
N VAL A 63 -8.18 25.10 -23.94
CA VAL A 63 -8.13 23.64 -23.83
C VAL A 63 -6.66 23.23 -23.90
N ILE A 64 -6.22 22.37 -22.97
CA ILE A 64 -4.83 21.88 -22.90
C ILE A 64 -4.69 20.59 -23.71
N GLU A 65 -5.38 19.52 -23.27
CA GLU A 65 -5.43 18.24 -23.97
C GLU A 65 -6.84 17.62 -23.87
N VAL A 66 -7.11 16.66 -24.78
CA VAL A 66 -8.29 15.80 -24.77
C VAL A 66 -7.83 14.36 -24.87
N ASN A 67 -8.31 13.52 -23.97
CA ASN A 67 -7.92 12.12 -23.81
C ASN A 67 -9.12 11.21 -24.11
N PRO A 68 -9.26 10.64 -25.32
CA PRO A 68 -10.35 9.73 -25.68
C PRO A 68 -10.13 8.33 -25.10
N ARG A 69 -9.86 8.24 -23.79
CA ARG A 69 -9.62 7.01 -23.02
C ARG A 69 -9.64 7.31 -21.52
N LEU A 70 -9.99 6.28 -20.75
CA LEU A 70 -9.87 6.27 -19.29
C LEU A 70 -8.48 6.75 -18.84
N ARG A 71 -8.47 7.75 -17.98
CA ARG A 71 -7.30 8.22 -17.23
C ARG A 71 -7.55 8.12 -15.73
N ARG A 72 -6.47 7.90 -15.00
CA ARG A 72 -6.41 7.90 -13.53
C ARG A 72 -6.81 9.28 -13.01
N SER A 73 -7.61 9.36 -11.96
CA SER A 73 -8.05 10.61 -11.31
C SER A 73 -8.40 10.29 -9.85
N ARG A 74 -7.70 10.91 -8.89
CA ARG A 74 -7.61 10.46 -7.48
C ARG A 74 -7.39 11.65 -6.54
N GLN A 75 -7.64 11.47 -5.23
CA GLN A 75 -7.46 12.48 -4.18
C GLN A 75 -7.03 11.84 -2.85
N ILE A 76 -6.21 12.53 -2.02
CA ILE A 76 -5.60 12.04 -0.76
C ILE A 76 -5.48 13.19 0.29
N ALA A 77 -5.29 12.84 1.57
CA ALA A 77 -5.35 13.70 2.77
C ALA A 77 -4.02 13.79 3.59
N HIS A 78 -4.07 14.44 4.77
CA HIS A 78 -3.07 14.55 5.88
C HIS A 78 -3.63 15.54 6.95
N LEU A 79 -3.18 15.79 8.20
CA LEU A 79 -2.09 15.39 9.16
C LEU A 79 -2.57 15.88 10.59
N VAL A 80 -1.93 15.88 11.78
CA VAL A 80 -0.59 15.60 12.38
C VAL A 80 -0.79 15.12 13.86
N GLY A 81 0.22 14.55 14.54
CA GLY A 81 0.84 15.33 15.65
C GLY A 81 0.91 14.83 17.11
N ALA A 82 0.25 13.76 17.55
CA ALA A 82 0.31 13.30 18.96
C ALA A 82 0.10 11.78 19.10
N ASN A 83 0.36 11.20 20.29
CA ASN A 83 0.21 9.75 20.50
C ASN A 83 -1.24 9.31 20.24
N GLU A 84 -1.40 8.58 19.14
CA GLU A 84 -2.67 8.24 18.50
C GLU A 84 -3.64 7.51 19.45
N VAL A 85 -3.11 6.69 20.37
CA VAL A 85 -3.90 5.99 21.40
C VAL A 85 -4.50 6.95 22.44
N ASP A 86 -3.70 7.93 22.90
CA ASP A 86 -4.15 8.90 23.90
C ASP A 86 -5.04 10.00 23.28
N VAL A 87 -4.76 10.39 22.03
CA VAL A 87 -5.64 11.25 21.21
C VAL A 87 -7.00 10.60 21.03
N ARG A 88 -7.05 9.33 20.62
CA ARG A 88 -8.27 8.52 20.50
C ARG A 88 -9.05 8.46 21.81
N ARG A 89 -8.36 8.18 22.92
CA ARG A 89 -8.96 8.11 24.27
C ARG A 89 -9.54 9.46 24.69
N ALA A 90 -8.83 10.56 24.46
CA ALA A 90 -9.29 11.91 24.78
C ALA A 90 -10.50 12.32 23.90
N ARG A 91 -10.43 12.11 22.58
CA ARG A 91 -11.55 12.38 21.64
C ARG A 91 -12.83 11.68 22.10
N LYS A 92 -12.76 10.37 22.37
CA LYS A 92 -13.89 9.58 22.91
C LYS A 92 -14.42 10.14 24.25
N ALA A 93 -13.55 10.54 25.16
CA ALA A 93 -13.95 11.12 26.45
C ALA A 93 -14.69 12.47 26.32
N PHE A 94 -14.41 13.24 25.25
CA PHE A 94 -15.15 14.46 24.89
C PHE A 94 -16.37 14.20 23.98
N GLY A 95 -16.72 12.94 23.69
CA GLY A 95 -17.79 12.59 22.75
C GLY A 95 -17.48 12.89 21.28
N ILE A 96 -16.22 13.20 20.96
CA ILE A 96 -15.76 13.45 19.59
C ILE A 96 -15.57 12.09 18.91
N THR A 97 -16.31 11.88 17.82
CA THR A 97 -16.15 10.72 16.92
C THR A 97 -15.61 11.20 15.56
N PRO A 98 -14.99 10.34 14.73
CA PRO A 98 -14.52 10.74 13.39
C PRO A 98 -15.68 10.97 12.40
N TRP A 99 -16.92 10.61 12.76
CA TRP A 99 -18.06 10.56 11.86
C TRP A 99 -18.76 11.93 11.77
N VAL A 100 -18.31 12.76 10.82
CA VAL A 100 -18.91 14.09 10.54
C VAL A 100 -20.14 14.01 9.62
N LYS A 101 -20.41 12.83 9.03
CA LYS A 101 -21.60 12.52 8.23
C LYS A 101 -22.49 11.53 8.98
N PRO A 102 -23.82 11.52 8.73
CA PRO A 102 -24.67 10.40 9.15
C PRO A 102 -24.19 9.09 8.50
N HIS A 103 -24.53 7.97 9.14
CA HIS A 103 -24.32 6.65 8.57
C HIS A 103 -25.55 6.25 7.72
N ASP A 104 -25.31 5.91 6.46
CA ASP A 104 -26.36 5.46 5.53
C ASP A 104 -26.58 3.93 5.59
N VAL A 105 -25.94 3.24 6.55
CA VAL A 105 -25.94 1.77 6.72
C VAL A 105 -25.97 1.36 8.21
N GLU A 106 -26.49 0.16 8.47
CA GLU A 106 -26.42 -0.52 9.78
C GLU A 106 -25.06 -1.23 9.98
N PHE A 107 -24.72 -1.63 11.22
CA PHE A 107 -23.41 -2.21 11.58
C PHE A 107 -23.52 -3.60 12.23
N ASP A 108 -24.26 -4.51 11.59
CA ASP A 108 -24.61 -5.85 12.09
C ASP A 108 -23.77 -6.99 11.48
N ASP A 109 -23.28 -6.82 10.24
CA ASP A 109 -22.51 -7.81 9.46
C ASP A 109 -21.30 -8.43 10.20
N GLN A 110 -20.65 -7.69 11.10
CA GLN A 110 -19.46 -8.13 11.85
C GLN A 110 -18.37 -8.72 10.95
N GLY A 111 -18.10 -8.07 9.82
CA GLY A 111 -17.22 -8.58 8.78
C GLY A 111 -15.77 -8.83 9.23
N THR A 112 -15.06 -9.66 8.47
CA THR A 112 -13.60 -9.80 8.59
C THR A 112 -12.94 -8.72 7.75
N MET A 113 -12.03 -7.97 8.38
CA MET A 113 -11.36 -6.83 7.77
C MET A 113 -10.14 -7.27 6.96
N VAL A 114 -9.96 -6.70 5.77
CA VAL A 114 -8.75 -6.85 4.94
C VAL A 114 -8.19 -5.46 4.69
N LEU A 115 -6.92 -5.27 5.04
CA LEU A 115 -6.23 -4.00 4.81
C LEU A 115 -5.52 -4.03 3.45
N GLY A 116 -5.79 -3.02 2.62
CA GLY A 116 -5.14 -2.82 1.33
C GLY A 116 -3.72 -2.26 1.45
N SER A 117 -3.16 -1.83 0.32
CA SER A 117 -1.77 -1.37 0.23
C SER A 117 -1.55 0.13 0.43
N GLY A 118 -2.61 0.94 0.38
CA GLY A 118 -2.47 2.38 0.18
C GLY A 118 -1.85 2.67 -1.20
N VAL A 119 -1.21 3.84 -1.34
CA VAL A 119 -0.69 4.33 -2.63
C VAL A 119 0.47 3.52 -3.21
N TYR A 120 0.47 3.41 -4.53
CA TYR A 120 1.57 2.83 -5.29
C TYR A 120 2.86 3.65 -5.15
N ARG A 121 3.98 2.95 -4.93
CA ARG A 121 5.34 3.46 -4.76
C ARG A 121 6.34 2.45 -5.35
N ILE A 122 7.62 2.83 -5.49
CA ILE A 122 8.67 1.88 -5.89
C ILE A 122 8.77 0.77 -4.83
N ARG A 123 8.64 -0.50 -5.25
CA ARG A 123 8.50 -1.72 -4.42
C ARG A 123 7.18 -1.83 -3.63
N SER A 124 6.13 -1.12 -4.04
CA SER A 124 4.76 -1.36 -3.57
C SER A 124 3.76 -0.95 -4.64
N SER A 125 3.41 -1.91 -5.50
CA SER A 125 2.63 -1.75 -6.73
C SER A 125 1.40 -2.69 -6.70
N VAL A 126 0.95 -3.17 -7.86
CA VAL A 126 -0.31 -3.90 -8.06
C VAL A 126 -0.39 -5.27 -7.38
N GLU A 127 0.75 -5.87 -7.02
CA GLU A 127 0.87 -7.15 -6.32
C GLU A 127 0.13 -7.17 -4.97
N PHE A 128 0.26 -6.12 -4.14
CA PHE A 128 -0.40 -6.07 -2.83
C PHE A 128 -1.94 -5.93 -2.93
N PRO A 129 -2.50 -5.05 -3.80
CA PRO A 129 -3.93 -5.08 -4.11
C PRO A 129 -4.41 -6.42 -4.67
N TRP A 130 -3.62 -7.11 -5.50
CA TRP A 130 -3.99 -8.44 -6.01
C TRP A 130 -4.12 -9.46 -4.88
N CYS A 131 -3.17 -9.47 -3.93
CA CYS A 131 -3.24 -10.28 -2.72
C CYS A 131 -4.46 -9.92 -1.84
N ALA A 132 -4.72 -8.62 -1.62
CA ALA A 132 -5.84 -8.14 -0.81
C ALA A 132 -7.22 -8.48 -1.42
N VAL A 133 -7.39 -8.27 -2.74
CA VAL A 133 -8.61 -8.68 -3.48
C VAL A 133 -8.80 -10.19 -3.42
N THR A 134 -7.73 -10.96 -3.67
CA THR A 134 -7.79 -12.43 -3.62
C THR A 134 -8.17 -12.93 -2.23
N CYS A 135 -7.61 -12.34 -1.17
CA CYS A 135 -7.98 -12.62 0.22
C CYS A 135 -9.47 -12.34 0.49
N ALA A 136 -9.96 -11.15 0.13
CA ALA A 136 -11.37 -10.78 0.31
C ALA A 136 -12.31 -11.72 -0.43
N ARG A 137 -12.01 -12.06 -1.70
CA ARG A 137 -12.80 -13.02 -2.50
C ARG A 137 -12.85 -14.41 -1.86
N TRP A 138 -11.74 -14.92 -1.30
CA TRP A 138 -11.74 -16.20 -0.59
C TRP A 138 -12.56 -16.16 0.70
N ILE A 139 -12.48 -15.08 1.48
CA ILE A 139 -13.28 -14.92 2.71
C ILE A 139 -14.79 -14.91 2.39
N ARG A 140 -15.21 -14.18 1.35
CA ARG A 140 -16.60 -14.19 0.85
C ARG A 140 -17.01 -15.55 0.31
N GLY A 141 -16.11 -16.25 -0.39
CA GLY A 141 -16.31 -17.63 -0.85
C GLY A 141 -16.52 -18.65 0.27
N MET A 142 -16.06 -18.38 1.49
CA MET A 142 -16.35 -19.16 2.69
C MET A 142 -17.64 -18.74 3.40
N GLY A 143 -18.40 -17.77 2.86
CA GLY A 143 -19.64 -17.26 3.44
C GLY A 143 -19.46 -16.20 4.52
N HIS A 144 -18.24 -15.67 4.69
CA HIS A 144 -17.96 -14.60 5.64
C HIS A 144 -18.02 -13.22 4.97
N LYS A 145 -18.64 -12.25 5.66
CA LYS A 145 -18.68 -10.84 5.25
C LYS A 145 -17.29 -10.22 5.27
N THR A 146 -16.97 -9.37 4.30
CA THR A 146 -15.67 -8.65 4.24
C THR A 146 -15.80 -7.14 4.35
N ILE A 147 -14.83 -6.55 5.05
CA ILE A 147 -14.63 -5.10 5.14
C ILE A 147 -13.26 -4.80 4.51
N MET A 148 -13.23 -4.10 3.39
CA MET A 148 -11.98 -3.63 2.77
C MET A 148 -11.68 -2.20 3.22
N ILE A 149 -10.47 -1.94 3.69
CA ILE A 149 -9.97 -0.57 3.92
C ILE A 149 -8.84 -0.30 2.93
N ASN A 150 -9.01 0.68 2.04
CA ASN A 150 -7.96 1.14 1.14
C ASN A 150 -8.31 2.52 0.54
N TYR A 151 -7.31 3.37 0.31
CA TYR A 151 -7.48 4.76 -0.18
C TYR A 151 -6.87 4.99 -1.58
N ASN A 152 -6.82 3.95 -2.42
CA ASN A 152 -6.03 3.94 -3.66
C ASN A 152 -6.90 3.69 -4.93
N PRO A 153 -7.62 4.67 -5.53
CA PRO A 153 -8.74 4.43 -6.47
C PRO A 153 -8.53 3.56 -7.73
N GLU A 154 -7.32 3.53 -8.33
CA GLU A 154 -7.00 2.60 -9.45
C GLU A 154 -6.97 1.11 -9.04
N THR A 155 -7.01 0.79 -7.74
CA THR A 155 -6.96 -0.60 -7.31
C THR A 155 -8.33 -1.23 -7.42
N VAL A 156 -8.37 -2.48 -7.89
CA VAL A 156 -9.58 -3.30 -7.82
C VAL A 156 -10.09 -3.44 -6.37
N SER A 157 -9.22 -3.41 -5.34
CA SER A 157 -9.63 -3.32 -3.92
C SER A 157 -10.25 -1.98 -3.48
N THR A 158 -10.49 -1.03 -4.38
CA THR A 158 -11.34 0.14 -4.13
C THR A 158 -12.52 0.25 -5.09
N ASP A 159 -12.84 -0.83 -5.80
CA ASP A 159 -14.17 -1.00 -6.40
C ASP A 159 -15.16 -1.56 -5.35
N PHE A 160 -16.44 -1.25 -5.53
CA PHE A 160 -17.49 -1.52 -4.55
C PHE A 160 -18.05 -2.95 -4.61
N ASP A 161 -17.67 -3.73 -5.63
CA ASP A 161 -18.15 -5.11 -5.81
C ASP A 161 -17.26 -6.17 -5.16
N GLU A 162 -15.99 -5.86 -4.86
CA GLU A 162 -15.00 -6.80 -4.31
C GLU A 162 -15.20 -7.17 -2.83
N ALA A 163 -15.78 -6.27 -2.04
CA ALA A 163 -16.06 -6.48 -0.63
C ALA A 163 -17.53 -6.22 -0.30
N ASP A 164 -18.04 -6.80 0.79
CA ASP A 164 -19.38 -6.46 1.28
C ASP A 164 -19.45 -5.02 1.81
N ARG A 165 -18.33 -4.50 2.32
CA ARG A 165 -18.17 -3.12 2.77
C ARG A 165 -16.82 -2.56 2.33
N LEU A 166 -16.81 -1.38 1.74
CA LEU A 166 -15.60 -0.65 1.34
C LEU A 166 -15.50 0.66 2.12
N TYR A 167 -14.43 0.80 2.90
CA TYR A 167 -14.02 2.07 3.50
C TYR A 167 -12.88 2.66 2.66
N PHE A 168 -13.22 3.70 1.90
CA PHE A 168 -12.25 4.50 1.17
C PHE A 168 -11.54 5.46 2.13
N GLU A 169 -10.59 4.93 2.91
CA GLU A 169 -10.05 5.58 4.11
C GLU A 169 -8.57 5.25 4.36
N GLU A 170 -7.90 6.11 5.13
CA GLU A 170 -6.48 5.95 5.46
C GLU A 170 -6.18 4.66 6.23
N LEU A 171 -5.05 4.03 5.94
CA LEU A 171 -4.52 2.85 6.65
C LEU A 171 -3.76 3.23 7.95
N GLY A 172 -4.15 4.33 8.59
CA GLY A 172 -3.63 4.73 9.89
C GLY A 172 -4.26 3.90 11.02
N PHE A 173 -3.54 3.72 12.12
CA PHE A 173 -4.00 2.90 13.24
C PHE A 173 -5.31 3.46 13.86
N GLU A 174 -5.45 4.78 14.00
CA GLU A 174 -6.69 5.41 14.47
C GLU A 174 -7.88 5.03 13.59
N ARG A 175 -7.71 5.17 12.27
CA ARG A 175 -8.78 4.94 11.30
C ARG A 175 -9.17 3.47 11.18
N VAL A 176 -8.19 2.57 11.17
CA VAL A 176 -8.42 1.12 11.20
C VAL A 176 -9.13 0.73 12.49
N MET A 177 -8.75 1.28 13.65
CA MET A 177 -9.43 1.06 14.93
C MET A 177 -10.86 1.61 14.94
N ASP A 178 -11.12 2.79 14.36
CA ASP A 178 -12.47 3.36 14.26
C ASP A 178 -13.43 2.46 13.49
N ILE A 179 -12.97 1.93 12.36
CA ILE A 179 -13.76 1.04 11.51
C ILE A 179 -13.92 -0.33 12.18
N TYR A 180 -12.87 -0.87 12.81
CA TYR A 180 -12.89 -2.17 13.49
C TYR A 180 -13.88 -2.19 14.66
N GLU A 181 -13.89 -1.14 15.48
CA GLU A 181 -14.83 -0.99 16.60
C GLU A 181 -16.27 -0.73 16.13
N LEU A 182 -16.47 0.10 15.10
CA LEU A 182 -17.78 0.44 14.56
C LEU A 182 -18.48 -0.77 13.94
N GLU A 183 -17.78 -1.48 13.03
CA GLU A 183 -18.27 -2.69 12.38
C GLU A 183 -18.31 -3.90 13.31
N ARG A 184 -17.72 -3.79 14.51
CA ARG A 184 -17.53 -4.90 15.48
C ARG A 184 -16.86 -6.11 14.82
N ALA A 185 -15.82 -5.84 14.03
CA ALA A 185 -15.22 -6.79 13.09
C ALA A 185 -14.70 -8.08 13.77
N THR A 186 -14.88 -9.23 13.11
CA THR A 186 -14.47 -10.55 13.65
C THR A 186 -12.97 -10.82 13.63
N GLY A 187 -12.18 -9.91 13.07
CA GLY A 187 -10.72 -9.95 12.98
C GLY A 187 -10.20 -9.16 11.78
N VAL A 188 -8.88 -8.97 11.69
CA VAL A 188 -8.22 -8.20 10.62
C VAL A 188 -7.06 -8.95 9.99
N VAL A 189 -6.97 -8.94 8.66
CA VAL A 189 -5.85 -9.48 7.88
C VAL A 189 -4.89 -8.34 7.51
N VAL A 190 -3.64 -8.45 7.95
CA VAL A 190 -2.57 -7.46 7.73
C VAL A 190 -1.53 -7.92 6.71
N SER A 191 -1.34 -9.23 6.53
CA SER A 191 -0.21 -9.80 5.75
C SER A 191 -0.32 -9.65 4.24
N VAL A 192 -1.45 -9.17 3.70
CA VAL A 192 -1.70 -9.13 2.24
C VAL A 192 -1.55 -7.73 1.62
N GLY A 193 -1.47 -6.67 2.43
CA GLY A 193 -1.35 -5.28 1.96
C GLY A 193 0.09 -4.72 1.96
N GLY A 194 1.11 -5.55 2.19
CA GLY A 194 2.49 -5.10 2.26
C GLY A 194 2.80 -4.32 3.54
N GLN A 195 3.70 -3.35 3.47
CA GLN A 195 4.30 -2.74 4.67
C GLN A 195 3.34 -1.89 5.52
N LEU A 196 2.39 -1.17 4.91
CA LEU A 196 1.53 -0.23 5.66
C LEU A 196 0.65 -0.92 6.73
N PRO A 197 -0.05 -2.03 6.42
CA PRO A 197 -0.74 -2.82 7.44
C PRO A 197 0.18 -3.51 8.46
N GLN A 198 1.38 -3.94 8.06
CA GLN A 198 2.32 -4.63 8.94
C GLN A 198 2.88 -3.68 10.00
N ASN A 199 3.24 -2.44 9.63
CA ASN A 199 3.71 -1.39 10.53
C ASN A 199 2.71 -0.99 11.65
N ILE A 200 1.44 -1.39 11.56
CA ILE A 200 0.43 -1.19 12.63
C ILE A 200 0.00 -2.50 13.31
N ALA A 201 0.46 -3.66 12.85
CA ALA A 201 -0.02 -4.96 13.29
C ALA A 201 0.23 -5.20 14.80
N LEU A 202 1.43 -4.88 15.30
CA LEU A 202 1.75 -5.00 16.73
C LEU A 202 0.90 -4.06 17.58
N ARG A 203 0.78 -2.80 17.14
CA ARG A 203 -0.05 -1.78 17.82
C ARG A 203 -1.52 -2.19 17.91
N LEU A 204 -2.05 -2.86 16.87
CA LEU A 204 -3.41 -3.43 16.87
C LEU A 204 -3.51 -4.56 17.90
N LYS A 205 -2.55 -5.50 17.94
CA LYS A 205 -2.48 -6.58 18.93
C LYS A 205 -2.46 -6.05 20.38
N ASP A 206 -1.65 -5.03 20.65
CA ASP A 206 -1.48 -4.44 22.00
C ASP A 206 -2.77 -3.87 22.58
N VAL A 207 -3.68 -3.37 21.73
CA VAL A 207 -5.01 -2.88 22.14
C VAL A 207 -6.10 -3.95 22.05
N GLY A 208 -5.74 -5.21 21.82
CA GLY A 208 -6.64 -6.36 21.84
C GLY A 208 -7.36 -6.67 20.52
N VAL A 209 -6.93 -6.11 19.39
CA VAL A 209 -7.48 -6.47 18.08
C VAL A 209 -7.07 -7.89 17.69
N LYS A 210 -8.04 -8.64 17.18
CA LYS A 210 -7.81 -10.01 16.69
C LYS A 210 -7.24 -9.97 15.27
N VAL A 211 -5.93 -9.77 15.18
CA VAL A 211 -5.17 -9.97 13.94
C VAL A 211 -5.24 -11.45 13.53
N LEU A 212 -5.36 -11.72 12.23
CA LEU A 212 -5.55 -13.04 11.65
C LEU A 212 -4.33 -13.45 10.80
N GLY A 213 -3.90 -14.70 10.93
CA GLY A 213 -2.73 -15.25 10.24
C GLY A 213 -1.56 -15.44 11.21
N THR A 214 -0.36 -15.05 10.76
CA THR A 214 0.85 -14.93 11.59
C THR A 214 0.61 -13.94 12.73
N ASP A 215 1.11 -14.23 13.93
CA ASP A 215 0.96 -13.31 15.06
C ASP A 215 1.84 -12.06 14.85
N PRO A 216 1.38 -10.84 15.16
CA PRO A 216 2.19 -9.64 15.02
C PRO A 216 3.53 -9.67 15.77
N LEU A 217 3.67 -10.42 16.86
CA LEU A 217 4.97 -10.62 17.52
C LEU A 217 5.96 -11.44 16.66
N MET A 218 5.45 -12.37 15.85
CA MET A 218 6.25 -13.18 14.93
C MET A 218 6.67 -12.37 13.70
N ILE A 219 5.82 -11.43 13.26
CA ILE A 219 6.15 -10.44 12.21
C ILE A 219 7.25 -9.52 12.75
N ASP A 220 7.04 -8.93 13.93
CA ASP A 220 7.99 -8.05 14.62
C ASP A 220 9.35 -8.76 14.83
N SER A 221 9.37 -10.02 15.29
CA SER A 221 10.63 -10.78 15.43
C SER A 221 11.32 -11.17 14.12
N ALA A 222 10.61 -11.17 12.99
CA ALA A 222 11.18 -11.41 11.66
C ALA A 222 11.70 -10.11 11.02
N GLU A 223 11.10 -8.96 11.36
CA GLU A 223 11.56 -7.63 10.98
C GLU A 223 12.67 -7.10 11.91
N ASP A 224 12.72 -7.50 13.20
CA ASP A 224 13.81 -7.22 14.17
C ASP A 224 15.08 -8.01 13.86
N ARG A 225 15.68 -7.62 12.75
CA ARG A 225 17.10 -7.30 12.77
C ARG A 225 17.21 -6.00 13.56
N HIS A 226 18.16 -5.91 14.51
CA HIS A 226 18.36 -4.76 15.42
C HIS A 226 18.73 -3.40 14.74
N ASN A 227 18.44 -3.23 13.45
CA ASN A 227 18.81 -2.11 12.61
C ASN A 227 17.66 -1.88 11.61
N TYR A 228 17.11 -0.67 11.58
CA TYR A 228 16.16 -0.28 10.53
C TYR A 228 16.83 -0.36 9.16
N VAL A 229 16.46 -1.34 8.34
CA VAL A 229 16.73 -1.27 6.90
C VAL A 229 15.79 -0.23 6.32
N LEU A 230 16.31 0.98 6.04
CA LEU A 230 15.57 2.14 5.51
C LEU A 230 15.17 1.95 4.03
N SER A 231 14.54 0.81 3.75
CA SER A 231 14.38 0.14 2.45
C SER A 231 15.71 -0.31 1.82
N GLY A 232 15.65 -1.33 0.95
CA GLY A 232 16.82 -1.84 0.21
C GLY A 232 17.50 -0.84 -0.74
N ALA A 233 17.03 0.41 -0.84
CA ALA A 233 17.72 1.48 -1.57
C ALA A 233 18.89 2.08 -0.75
N ALA A 234 18.97 1.76 0.55
CA ALA A 234 20.12 2.06 1.40
C ALA A 234 21.15 0.90 1.47
N MET A 235 20.87 -0.25 0.85
CA MET A 235 21.84 -1.35 0.77
C MET A 235 22.89 -1.03 -0.28
N ASN A 236 24.15 -0.91 0.15
CA ASN A 236 25.28 -0.59 -0.71
C ASN A 236 26.36 -1.67 -0.53
N VAL A 237 26.91 -2.18 -1.64
CA VAL A 237 28.02 -3.15 -1.60
C VAL A 237 29.33 -2.38 -1.55
N VAL A 238 30.10 -2.58 -0.48
CA VAL A 238 31.31 -1.82 -0.16
C VAL A 238 32.55 -2.68 -0.37
N TRP A 239 33.48 -2.19 -1.20
CA TRP A 239 34.69 -2.92 -1.61
C TRP A 239 36.00 -2.35 -1.03
N ASP A 240 35.97 -1.11 -0.52
CA ASP A 240 37.13 -0.40 0.01
C ASP A 240 36.77 0.53 1.19
N GLU A 241 37.80 0.96 1.92
CA GLU A 241 37.69 1.76 3.14
C GLU A 241 37.15 3.19 2.90
N SER A 242 37.43 3.81 1.74
CA SER A 242 36.96 5.17 1.43
C SER A 242 35.47 5.18 1.04
N THR A 243 35.01 4.16 0.32
CA THR A 243 33.59 3.90 0.06
C THR A 243 32.86 3.58 1.37
N LEU A 244 33.48 2.85 2.30
CA LEU A 244 32.91 2.58 3.63
C LEU A 244 32.73 3.88 4.44
N GLU A 245 33.78 4.71 4.55
CA GLU A 245 33.74 5.99 5.26
C GLU A 245 32.66 6.91 4.67
N HIS A 246 32.53 6.95 3.33
CA HIS A 246 31.51 7.74 2.65
C HIS A 246 30.08 7.30 3.01
N HIS A 247 29.76 6.00 2.89
CA HIS A 247 28.41 5.51 3.19
C HIS A 247 28.06 5.59 4.68
N LEU A 248 29.00 5.33 5.59
CA LEU A 248 28.77 5.50 7.03
C LEU A 248 28.55 6.96 7.40
N THR A 249 29.31 7.88 6.81
CA THR A 249 29.13 9.33 7.00
C THR A 249 27.77 9.79 6.47
N ALA A 250 27.34 9.31 5.30
CA ALA A 250 26.02 9.62 4.73
C ALA A 250 24.88 9.07 5.60
N ALA A 251 24.99 7.83 6.09
CA ALA A 251 23.99 7.23 6.99
C ALA A 251 23.85 8.02 8.30
N ALA A 252 24.98 8.38 8.93
CA ALA A 252 24.99 9.17 10.16
C ALA A 252 24.42 10.59 10.00
N GLN A 253 24.44 11.16 8.78
CA GLN A 253 23.78 12.43 8.47
C GLN A 253 22.25 12.29 8.31
N VAL A 254 21.74 11.09 7.98
CA VAL A 254 20.31 10.82 7.88
C VAL A 254 19.70 10.58 9.26
N ASN A 255 20.36 9.76 10.10
CA ASN A 255 19.98 9.59 11.50
C ASN A 255 21.16 9.05 12.34
N THR A 256 21.40 9.65 13.51
CA THR A 256 22.45 9.23 14.46
C THR A 256 22.01 8.11 15.41
N ASP A 257 20.70 7.91 15.56
CA ASP A 257 20.14 7.19 16.71
C ASP A 257 19.91 5.70 16.43
N TYR A 258 20.19 5.26 15.19
CA TYR A 258 20.01 3.88 14.73
C TYR A 258 21.33 3.29 14.23
N PRO A 259 21.66 2.03 14.59
CA PRO A 259 22.86 1.36 14.10
C PRO A 259 22.77 1.00 12.61
N VAL A 260 23.93 0.87 11.97
CA VAL A 260 24.07 0.48 10.56
C VAL A 260 24.43 -1.01 10.47
N VAL A 261 23.68 -1.77 9.67
CA VAL A 261 24.03 -3.16 9.35
C VAL A 261 25.31 -3.19 8.51
N ILE A 262 26.31 -3.95 8.95
CA ILE A 262 27.41 -4.40 8.11
C ILE A 262 27.38 -5.93 8.07
N THR A 263 27.16 -6.49 6.88
CA THR A 263 27.17 -7.94 6.63
C THR A 263 28.20 -8.28 5.57
N LYS A 264 28.78 -9.48 5.64
CA LYS A 264 29.71 -9.96 4.61
C LYS A 264 28.95 -10.23 3.30
N PHE A 265 29.25 -9.44 2.28
CA PHE A 265 28.83 -9.71 0.90
C PHE A 265 29.46 -11.02 0.37
N ILE A 266 28.72 -11.75 -0.46
CA ILE A 266 29.18 -13.00 -1.09
C ILE A 266 29.21 -12.76 -2.60
N ASP A 267 30.40 -12.41 -3.10
CA ASP A 267 30.61 -12.15 -4.52
C ASP A 267 30.30 -13.37 -5.40
N GLY A 268 29.65 -13.13 -6.54
CA GLY A 268 29.19 -14.18 -7.46
C GLY A 268 28.14 -15.15 -6.90
N ALA A 269 27.42 -14.80 -5.83
CA ALA A 269 26.35 -15.64 -5.30
C ALA A 269 25.06 -15.53 -6.12
N GLN A 270 24.42 -16.68 -6.36
CA GLN A 270 23.08 -16.77 -6.93
C GLN A 270 22.03 -16.34 -5.87
N GLU A 271 21.14 -15.41 -6.21
CA GLU A 271 19.98 -15.07 -5.38
C GLU A 271 18.77 -15.94 -5.75
N ILE A 272 18.00 -16.35 -4.74
CA ILE A 272 16.90 -17.32 -4.83
C ILE A 272 15.77 -16.89 -3.87
N ASP A 273 14.56 -16.70 -4.41
CA ASP A 273 13.35 -16.45 -3.62
C ASP A 273 12.58 -17.75 -3.34
N VAL A 274 11.91 -17.81 -2.19
CA VAL A 274 11.04 -18.94 -1.79
C VAL A 274 9.72 -18.42 -1.21
N ASP A 275 8.72 -18.22 -2.07
CA ASP A 275 7.35 -17.97 -1.63
C ASP A 275 6.77 -19.20 -0.93
N ALA A 276 6.14 -19.01 0.23
CA ALA A 276 5.68 -20.09 1.09
C ALA A 276 4.32 -19.82 1.74
N VAL A 277 3.51 -20.87 1.92
CA VAL A 277 2.30 -20.83 2.75
C VAL A 277 2.34 -21.96 3.77
N ALA A 278 2.18 -21.61 5.04
CA ALA A 278 2.21 -22.52 6.18
C ALA A 278 0.90 -22.53 6.97
N HIS A 279 0.67 -23.59 7.74
CA HIS A 279 -0.37 -23.65 8.76
C HIS A 279 0.16 -24.38 9.99
N LYS A 280 0.18 -23.72 11.15
CA LYS A 280 0.68 -24.25 12.43
C LYS A 280 2.09 -24.84 12.27
N GLY A 281 3.03 -24.00 11.86
CA GLY A 281 4.43 -24.35 11.67
C GLY A 281 4.74 -25.30 10.50
N LYS A 282 3.73 -25.77 9.77
CA LYS A 282 3.91 -26.73 8.68
C LYS A 282 3.70 -26.08 7.31
N LEU A 283 4.73 -26.15 6.47
CA LEU A 283 4.70 -25.76 5.08
C LEU A 283 3.69 -26.62 4.29
N ILE A 284 2.71 -25.96 3.66
CA ILE A 284 1.69 -26.60 2.81
C ILE A 284 2.16 -26.58 1.36
N VAL A 285 2.54 -25.40 0.87
CA VAL A 285 2.94 -25.15 -0.52
C VAL A 285 4.06 -24.11 -0.52
N HIS A 286 4.93 -24.20 -1.54
CA HIS A 286 5.98 -23.24 -1.82
C HIS A 286 6.23 -23.16 -3.32
N ALA A 287 6.74 -22.03 -3.78
CA ALA A 287 7.43 -21.87 -5.05
C ALA A 287 8.90 -21.52 -4.76
N VAL A 288 9.79 -21.81 -5.70
CA VAL A 288 11.21 -21.41 -5.64
C VAL A 288 11.52 -20.72 -6.94
N SER A 289 12.02 -19.49 -6.88
CA SER A 289 12.35 -18.67 -8.04
C SER A 289 13.84 -18.34 -8.03
N GLU A 290 14.49 -18.44 -9.19
CA GLU A 290 15.90 -18.12 -9.38
C GLU A 290 16.04 -16.76 -10.06
N HIS A 291 16.93 -15.89 -9.57
CA HIS A 291 17.23 -14.62 -10.23
C HIS A 291 18.15 -14.87 -11.43
N VAL A 292 18.05 -14.09 -12.52
CA VAL A 292 19.04 -14.12 -13.61
C VAL A 292 20.32 -13.38 -13.19
N GLU A 293 20.16 -12.39 -12.34
CA GLU A 293 21.17 -11.53 -11.77
C GLU A 293 21.76 -12.14 -10.47
N ASN A 294 22.99 -11.75 -10.11
CA ASN A 294 23.62 -12.21 -8.87
C ASN A 294 23.14 -11.37 -7.68
N ALA A 295 23.21 -11.98 -6.49
CA ALA A 295 22.89 -11.33 -5.22
C ALA A 295 23.67 -10.01 -5.05
N GLY A 296 22.96 -8.94 -4.70
CA GLY A 296 23.50 -7.57 -4.65
C GLY A 296 22.80 -6.59 -5.60
N GLU A 297 22.13 -7.10 -6.64
CA GLU A 297 20.99 -6.41 -7.23
C GLU A 297 19.76 -6.60 -6.33
N HIS A 298 18.76 -5.72 -6.43
CA HIS A 298 17.58 -5.76 -5.55
C HIS A 298 16.49 -6.65 -6.17
N SER A 299 15.96 -7.64 -5.44
CA SER A 299 14.98 -8.61 -5.96
C SER A 299 13.80 -8.02 -6.75
N GLY A 300 13.28 -6.86 -6.30
CA GLY A 300 12.21 -6.13 -6.98
C GLY A 300 12.57 -5.46 -8.33
N ASP A 301 13.85 -5.44 -8.70
CA ASP A 301 14.37 -4.97 -10.00
C ASP A 301 14.93 -6.15 -10.84
N ALA A 302 15.18 -7.31 -10.22
CA ALA A 302 15.75 -8.52 -10.84
C ALA A 302 14.74 -9.33 -11.69
N THR A 303 15.28 -10.18 -12.57
CA THR A 303 14.52 -11.06 -13.46
C THR A 303 14.34 -12.45 -12.83
N LEU A 304 13.10 -12.87 -12.59
CA LEU A 304 12.80 -14.18 -11.96
C LEU A 304 12.55 -15.32 -12.97
N VAL A 305 13.10 -16.50 -12.65
CA VAL A 305 12.94 -17.75 -13.39
C VAL A 305 12.28 -18.81 -12.49
N LEU A 306 11.10 -19.29 -12.90
CA LEU A 306 10.28 -20.25 -12.16
C LEU A 306 9.78 -21.37 -13.11
N PRO A 307 10.11 -22.65 -12.89
CA PRO A 307 11.03 -23.18 -11.87
C PRO A 307 12.50 -22.80 -12.14
N PRO A 308 13.39 -22.94 -11.15
CA PRO A 308 14.82 -22.65 -11.29
C PRO A 308 15.45 -23.47 -12.41
N SER A 309 16.38 -22.84 -13.12
CA SER A 309 17.09 -23.38 -14.28
C SER A 309 18.43 -24.03 -13.94
N SER A 310 19.17 -23.51 -12.94
CA SER A 310 20.49 -24.05 -12.56
C SER A 310 20.44 -24.99 -11.36
N LEU A 311 19.47 -24.82 -10.44
CA LEU A 311 19.41 -25.58 -9.19
C LEU A 311 19.14 -27.07 -9.40
N ASN A 312 19.94 -27.90 -8.74
CA ASN A 312 19.74 -29.34 -8.70
C ASN A 312 18.76 -29.78 -7.58
N GLN A 313 18.31 -31.03 -7.63
CA GLN A 313 17.30 -31.56 -6.70
C GLN A 313 17.73 -31.55 -5.22
N ASN A 314 19.04 -31.61 -4.91
CA ASN A 314 19.49 -31.58 -3.52
C ASN A 314 19.36 -30.17 -2.93
N ASP A 315 19.67 -29.13 -3.72
CA ASP A 315 19.53 -27.74 -3.29
C ASP A 315 18.06 -27.32 -3.22
N LEU A 316 17.21 -27.77 -4.15
CA LEU A 316 15.75 -27.60 -4.04
C LEU A 316 15.18 -28.28 -2.78
N ALA A 317 15.64 -29.50 -2.46
CA ALA A 317 15.26 -30.19 -1.22
C ALA A 317 15.77 -29.47 0.03
N ARG A 318 16.98 -28.90 0.00
CA ARG A 318 17.57 -28.10 1.07
C ARG A 318 16.80 -26.80 1.31
N LEU A 319 16.47 -26.06 0.25
CA LEU A 319 15.67 -24.83 0.32
C LEU A 319 14.31 -25.09 0.95
N ARG A 320 13.65 -26.20 0.59
CA ARG A 320 12.39 -26.61 1.23
C ARG A 320 12.55 -26.90 2.74
N VAL A 321 13.66 -27.49 3.16
CA VAL A 321 13.96 -27.73 4.59
C VAL A 321 14.25 -26.42 5.33
N ILE A 322 14.92 -25.47 4.69
CA ILE A 322 15.14 -24.11 5.25
C ILE A 322 13.80 -23.38 5.40
N ALA A 323 12.96 -23.37 4.37
CA ALA A 323 11.63 -22.73 4.41
C ALA A 323 10.73 -23.32 5.51
N GLN A 324 10.72 -24.65 5.68
CA GLN A 324 10.00 -25.32 6.76
C GLN A 324 10.51 -24.90 8.15
N LYS A 325 11.82 -24.74 8.34
CA LYS A 325 12.40 -24.38 9.63
C LYS A 325 12.29 -22.90 9.93
N GLU A 326 12.98 -22.09 9.14
CA GLU A 326 13.19 -20.66 9.40
C GLU A 326 11.98 -19.80 9.04
N GLY A 327 11.12 -20.29 8.14
CA GLY A 327 9.91 -19.60 7.67
C GLY A 327 8.59 -20.20 8.18
N CYS A 328 8.63 -21.27 8.98
CA CYS A 328 7.42 -21.88 9.54
C CYS A 328 7.57 -22.32 11.00
N GLU A 329 8.58 -23.14 11.35
CA GLU A 329 8.74 -23.71 12.70
C GLU A 329 9.25 -22.69 13.73
N SER A 330 10.26 -21.88 13.38
CA SER A 330 10.84 -20.83 14.26
C SER A 330 9.84 -19.74 14.68
N LEU A 331 8.78 -19.55 13.89
CA LEU A 331 7.71 -18.57 14.11
C LEU A 331 6.50 -19.22 14.81
N GLN A 332 6.74 -20.04 15.82
CA GLN A 332 5.69 -20.75 16.59
C GLN A 332 5.83 -20.66 18.13
N ASP A 333 7.01 -20.31 18.64
CA ASP A 333 7.34 -20.29 20.08
C ASP A 333 6.93 -18.98 20.79
#